data_AF-A0A2H0GC52-F1
#
_entry.id   AF-A0A2H0GC52-F1
#
_cell.length_a   1.000
_cell.length_b   1.000
_cell.length_c   1.000
_cell.angle_alpha   90.00
_cell.angle_beta   90.00
_cell.angle_gamma   90.00
#
_symmetry.space_group_name_H-M   'P 1'
#
loop_
_entity.id
_entity.type
_entity.pdbx_description
1 polymer ?
#
loop_
_entity_poly.entity_id
_entity_poly.type
_entity_poly.pdbx_seq_one_letter_code
_entity_poly.pdbx_strand_id
1 'polypeptide(L)' 'FEINSVEKFPNIIKENPLLRGLNVTIPYKTSIIPFLDEIDATAKKIGAVNTIKI' A
#
# COMPACT_ATOMS: atom_id res chain seq x y z
N PHE A 1 6.93 10.70 -4.84
CA PHE A 1 7.94 9.75 -5.32
C PHE A 1 7.24 8.48 -5.76
N GLU A 2 7.82 7.73 -6.69
CA GLU A 2 7.27 6.46 -7.18
C GLU A 2 8.01 5.27 -6.57
N ILE A 3 7.31 4.15 -6.41
CA ILE A 3 7.84 2.93 -5.82
C ILE A 3 7.79 1.84 -6.89
N ASN A 4 8.96 1.44 -7.37
CA ASN A 4 9.08 0.48 -8.47
C ASN A 4 9.01 -1.00 -8.03
N SER A 5 8.86 -1.26 -6.73
CA SER A 5 8.66 -2.62 -6.20
C SER A 5 7.90 -2.57 -4.87
N VAL A 6 6.86 -3.39 -4.77
CA VAL A 6 6.00 -3.50 -3.58
C VAL A 6 6.77 -3.94 -2.33
N GLU A 7 7.83 -4.73 -2.50
CA GLU A 7 8.64 -5.25 -1.40
C GLU A 7 9.38 -4.15 -0.62
N LYS A 8 9.61 -2.99 -1.25
CA LYS A 8 10.25 -1.84 -0.61
C LYS A 8 9.30 -1.05 0.29
N PHE A 9 7.98 -1.31 0.20
CA PHE A 9 6.96 -0.56 0.91
C PHE A 9 7.24 -0.44 2.43
N PRO A 10 7.53 -1.52 3.19
CA PRO A 10 7.76 -1.40 4.63
C PRO A 10 8.95 -0.50 4.98
N ASN A 11 10.01 -0.54 4.19
CA ASN A 11 11.21 0.28 4.42
C ASN A 11 10.93 1.75 4.12
N ILE A 12 10.17 2.05 3.07
CA ILE A 12 9.79 3.41 2.71
C ILE A 12 8.98 4.07 3.82
N ILE A 13 8.04 3.34 4.44
CA ILE A 13 7.28 3.87 5.57
C ILE A 13 8.21 4.23 6.74
N LYS A 14 9.18 3.36 7.05
CA LYS A 14 10.16 3.58 8.13
C LYS A 14 11.08 4.76 7.87
N GLU A 15 11.55 4.92 6.64
CA GLU A 15 12.47 5.99 6.24
C GLU A 15 11.79 7.34 6.07
N ASN A 16 10.46 7.37 5.91
CA ASN A 16 9.69 8.59 5.65
C ASN A 16 8.59 8.79 6.71
N PRO A 17 8.95 9.19 7.95
CA PRO A 17 7.99 9.34 9.06
C PRO A 17 6.94 10.43 8.83
N LEU A 18 7.15 11.33 7.86
CA LEU A 18 6.18 12.37 7.49
C LEU A 18 5.16 11.88 6.44
N LEU A 19 5.34 10.68 5.89
CA LEU A 19 4.43 10.11 4.90
C LEU A 19 3.10 9.75 5.56
N ARG A 20 1.99 10.23 4.98
CA ARG A 20 0.62 10.03 5.53
C ARG A 20 -0.22 9.06 4.72
N GLY A 21 0.20 8.76 3.49
CA GLY A 21 -0.52 7.84 2.64
C GLY A 21 0.12 7.72 1.27
N LEU A 22 -0.35 6.72 0.54
CA LEU A 22 0.15 6.35 -0.78
C LEU A 22 -1.00 5.91 -1.67
N ASN A 23 -0.96 6.32 -2.94
CA ASN A 23 -1.83 5.75 -3.95
C ASN A 23 -1.16 4.51 -4.56
N VAL A 24 -1.95 3.47 -4.77
CA VAL A 24 -1.51 2.20 -5.34
C VAL A 24 -2.20 2.01 -6.69
N THR A 25 -1.40 1.73 -7.70
CA THR A 25 -1.87 1.47 -9.07
C THR A 25 -1.41 0.10 -9.56
N ILE A 26 -1.91 -0.33 -10.72
CA ILE A 26 -1.53 -1.58 -11.38
C ILE A 26 -0.01 -1.55 -11.65
N PRO A 27 0.73 -2.65 -11.41
CA PRO A 27 0.25 -4.00 -11.06
C PRO A 27 0.12 -4.27 -9.55
N TYR A 28 0.33 -3.28 -8.69
CA TYR A 28 0.55 -3.49 -7.25
C TYR A 28 -0.73 -3.52 -6.39
N LYS A 29 -1.90 -3.28 -6.97
CA LYS A 29 -3.16 -3.18 -6.19
C LYS A 29 -3.51 -4.44 -5.39
N THR A 30 -3.07 -5.61 -5.83
CA THR A 30 -3.31 -6.88 -5.14
C THR A 30 -2.10 -7.33 -4.34
N SER A 31 -0.88 -7.15 -4.87
CA SER A 31 0.36 -7.60 -4.22
C SER A 31 0.74 -6.77 -2.99
N ILE A 32 0.15 -5.59 -2.80
CA ILE A 32 0.36 -4.78 -1.59
C ILE A 32 -0.37 -5.30 -0.35
N ILE A 33 -1.44 -6.08 -0.54
CA ILE A 33 -2.33 -6.57 0.54
C ILE A 33 -1.59 -7.26 1.70
N PRO A 34 -0.59 -8.14 1.47
CA PRO A 34 0.12 -8.82 2.55
C PRO A 34 0.94 -7.89 3.47
N PHE A 35 1.18 -6.64 3.05
CA PHE A 35 1.96 -5.67 3.80
C PHE A 35 1.09 -4.70 4.61
N LEU A 36 -0.23 -4.85 4.59
CA LEU A 36 -1.17 -3.97 5.29
C LEU A 36 -1.64 -4.61 6.59
N ASP A 37 -1.66 -3.83 7.66
CA ASP A 37 -2.17 -4.28 8.98
C ASP A 37 -3.69 -4.48 8.94
N GLU A 38 -4.39 -3.54 8.30
CA GLU A 38 -5.84 -3.54 8.16
C GLU A 38 -6.25 -3.20 6.73
N ILE A 39 -7.40 -3.75 6.31
CA ILE A 39 -7.95 -3.54 4.97
C ILE A 39 -9.44 -3.25 5.12
N ASP A 40 -9.90 -2.18 4.49
CA ASP A 40 -11.30 -1.79 4.44
C ASP A 40 -12.19 -2.94 3.92
N ALA A 41 -13.42 -3.04 4.43
CA ALA A 41 -14.35 -4.10 4.04
C ALA A 41 -14.61 -4.13 2.53
N THR A 42 -14.62 -2.98 1.87
CA THR A 42 -14.80 -2.87 0.43
C THR A 42 -13.57 -3.38 -0.32
N ALA A 43 -12.37 -2.99 0.12
CA ALA A 43 -11.12 -3.46 -0.47
C ALA A 43 -10.90 -4.98 -0.25
N LYS A 44 -11.32 -5.52 0.91
CA LYS A 44 -11.34 -6.97 1.16
C LYS A 44 -12.28 -7.71 0.21
N LYS A 45 -13.47 -7.16 -0.05
CA LYS A 45 -14.44 -7.76 -0.99
C LYS A 45 -13.96 -7.71 -2.44
N ILE A 46 -13.32 -6.61 -2.85
CA ILE A 46 -12.80 -6.44 -4.21
C ILE A 46 -11.50 -7.25 -4.41
N GLY A 47 -10.70 -7.44 -3.36
CA GLY A 47 -9.39 -8.08 -3.43
C GLY A 47 -8.29 -7.15 -3.98
N ALA A 48 -8.50 -5.83 -3.92
CA ALA A 48 -7.55 -4.84 -4.43
C ALA A 48 -7.59 -3.54 -3.61
N VAL A 49 -6.43 -2.88 -3.46
CA VAL A 49 -6.24 -1.63 -2.73
C VAL A 49 -5.68 -0.57 -3.67
N ASN A 50 -6.26 0.63 -3.65
CA ASN A 50 -5.81 1.78 -4.43
C ASN A 50 -5.27 2.93 -3.57
N THR A 51 -5.52 2.92 -2.26
CA THR A 51 -5.11 3.97 -1.34
C THR A 51 -4.73 3.35 0.00
N ILE A 52 -3.62 3.81 0.54
CA ILE A 52 -3.08 3.40 1.85
C ILE A 52 -3.00 4.65 2.71
N LYS A 53 -3.39 4.50 3.98
CA LYS A 53 -3.23 5.49 5.03
C LYS A 53 -2.19 4.96 6.02
N ILE A 54 -1.31 5.84 6.50
CA ILE A 54 -0.23 5.57 7.45
C ILE A 54 -0.49 6.34 8.74
#